data_AF-A0A1M7Z4Q8-F1
#
_entry.id   AF-A0A1M7Z4Q8-F1
#
_cell.length_a   1.000
_cell.length_b   1.000
_cell.length_c   1.000
_cell.angle_alpha   90.00
_cell.angle_beta   90.00
_cell.angle_gamma   90.00
#
_symmetry.space_group_name_H-M   'P 1'
#
loop_
_entity.id
_entity.type
_entity.pdbx_description
1 polymer ?
#
loop_
_entity_poly.entity_id
_entity_poly.type
_entity_poly.pdbx_seq_one_letter_code
_entity_poly.pdbx_strand_id
1 'polypeptide(L)'
;MKPLIKTKKKMSALNSLSQASTFGVWTVQSDPEVQQSIPSKELMKFYFQESGEYMQGICRFEPSYGFLMPLFNSLVRLGTKSWLVVNYSQDEKSFYFLFPKDEVDNVDKLLNSIHELLDKELQFKSSLNQLITNKKRFLAEQALLSASLGIKARS
;
A
#
# COMPACT_ATOMS: atom_id res chain seq x y z
N MET A 1 45.27 35.03 34.37
CA MET A 1 44.07 34.76 35.20
C MET A 1 42.99 34.13 34.32
N LYS A 2 42.45 32.98 34.77
CA LYS A 2 41.27 32.25 34.24
C LYS A 2 39.97 33.06 34.47
N PRO A 3 38.76 32.53 34.19
CA PRO A 3 38.13 32.02 32.95
C PRO A 3 36.69 32.61 32.77
N LEU A 4 35.95 32.28 31.69
CA LEU A 4 34.45 32.24 31.64
C LEU A 4 34.00 31.59 30.30
N ILE A 5 33.69 30.28 30.19
CA ILE A 5 32.43 29.55 30.46
C ILE A 5 31.28 29.78 29.45
N LYS A 6 31.12 28.77 28.57
CA LYS A 6 29.90 28.08 28.03
C LYS A 6 28.69 28.90 27.52
N THR A 7 28.21 28.56 26.32
CA THR A 7 27.02 27.68 26.15
C THR A 7 26.79 27.25 24.70
N LYS A 8 26.51 25.94 24.51
CA LYS A 8 25.88 25.35 23.32
C LYS A 8 24.49 25.96 23.13
N LYS A 9 24.08 26.19 21.89
CA LYS A 9 22.66 26.15 21.51
C LYS A 9 22.47 25.38 20.19
N LYS A 10 22.25 24.07 20.33
CA LYS A 10 21.43 23.29 19.39
C LYS A 10 20.00 23.79 19.57
N MET A 11 19.36 24.28 18.52
CA MET A 11 17.89 24.38 18.39
C MET A 11 17.59 24.25 16.88
N SER A 12 17.16 23.08 16.43
CA SER A 12 15.75 22.64 16.40
C SER A 12 14.93 23.43 15.37
N ALA A 13 15.18 23.17 14.08
CA ALA A 13 14.27 23.53 12.99
C ALA A 13 13.20 22.42 12.78
N LEU A 14 12.65 21.92 13.89
CA LEU A 14 11.50 21.03 13.92
C LEU A 14 10.47 21.74 14.78
N ASN A 15 9.77 22.70 14.19
CA ASN A 15 8.49 23.25 14.67
C ASN A 15 7.96 24.26 13.64
N SER A 16 7.44 23.72 12.53
CA SER A 16 6.50 24.44 11.66
C SER A 16 5.59 23.43 10.95
N LEU A 17 5.02 22.51 11.72
CA LEU A 17 3.92 21.62 11.33
C LEU A 17 2.77 21.87 12.30
N SER A 18 2.24 23.09 12.29
CA SER A 18 1.05 23.47 13.07
C SER A 18 0.14 24.41 12.29
N GLN A 19 -0.10 24.08 11.01
CA GLN A 19 -1.27 24.57 10.28
C GLN A 19 -1.92 23.35 9.64
N ALA A 20 -2.70 22.65 10.45
CA ALA A 20 -3.68 21.68 10.00
C ALA A 20 -4.78 22.46 9.28
N SER A 21 -4.64 22.61 7.97
CA SER A 21 -5.68 23.11 7.09
C SER A 21 -6.19 21.93 6.28
N THR A 22 -7.34 21.41 6.72
CA THR A 22 -8.23 20.48 6.02
C THR A 22 -7.54 19.32 5.31
N PHE A 23 -7.03 18.36 6.09
CA PHE A 23 -6.70 17.04 5.58
C PHE A 23 -7.99 16.34 5.15
N GLY A 24 -8.30 16.37 3.86
CA GLY A 24 -9.23 15.41 3.26
C GLY A 24 -8.58 14.03 3.31
N VAL A 25 -8.74 13.32 4.43
CA VAL A 25 -8.43 11.89 4.51
C VAL A 25 -9.56 11.17 3.78
N TRP A 26 -9.32 10.81 2.52
CA TRP A 26 -10.23 9.97 1.75
C TRP A 26 -10.02 8.51 2.18
N THR A 27 -10.57 8.15 3.33
CA THR A 27 -10.85 6.74 3.64
C THR A 27 -12.03 6.34 2.77
N VAL A 28 -11.84 5.45 1.80
CA VAL A 28 -12.93 4.86 1.02
C VAL A 28 -13.86 4.14 2.00
N GLN A 29 -14.95 4.82 2.40
CA GLN A 29 -15.97 4.26 3.28
C GLN A 29 -16.73 3.19 2.49
N SER A 30 -16.50 1.93 2.82
CA SER A 30 -17.39 0.84 2.44
C SER A 30 -18.69 0.93 3.25
N ASP A 31 -19.82 0.84 2.55
CA ASP A 31 -21.21 0.83 3.03
C ASP A 31 -21.42 -0.05 4.30
N PRO A 32 -22.27 0.37 5.26
CA PRO A 32 -22.35 -0.26 6.58
C PRO A 32 -23.50 -1.27 6.73
N GLU A 33 -23.79 -2.12 5.74
CA GLU A 33 -24.67 -3.27 5.97
C GLU A 33 -24.12 -4.55 5.31
N VAL A 34 -23.88 -5.54 6.15
CA VAL A 34 -23.32 -6.88 5.86
C VAL A 34 -21.81 -6.90 5.64
N GLN A 35 -21.05 -7.01 6.73
CA GLN A 35 -19.85 -7.86 6.74
C GLN A 35 -19.36 -8.14 8.15
N GLN A 36 -19.15 -9.43 8.44
CA GLN A 36 -18.45 -9.92 9.61
C GLN A 36 -17.11 -9.20 9.75
N SER A 37 -16.84 -8.72 10.95
CA SER A 37 -15.70 -7.89 11.32
C SER A 37 -14.36 -8.50 10.92
N ILE A 38 -13.85 -8.11 9.76
CA ILE A 38 -12.41 -8.06 9.49
C ILE A 38 -12.07 -6.57 9.60
N PRO A 39 -11.21 -6.14 10.54
CA PRO A 39 -10.84 -4.74 10.61
C PRO A 39 -10.24 -4.35 9.27
N SER A 40 -10.88 -3.41 8.56
CA SER A 40 -10.43 -2.94 7.25
C SER A 40 -9.02 -2.38 7.40
N LYS A 41 -8.01 -3.21 7.15
CA LYS A 41 -6.62 -2.79 7.11
C LYS A 41 -6.48 -1.93 5.87
N GLU A 42 -6.56 -0.62 6.09
CA GLU A 42 -6.35 0.39 5.06
C GLU A 42 -4.99 0.13 4.39
N LEU A 43 -5.02 -0.34 3.14
CA LEU A 43 -3.84 -0.87 2.45
C LEU A 43 -2.82 0.22 2.13
N MET A 44 -3.35 1.41 1.86
CA MET A 44 -2.62 2.60 1.46
C MET A 44 -3.37 3.85 1.93
N LYS A 45 -2.62 4.91 2.20
CA LYS A 45 -3.15 6.22 2.60
C LYS A 45 -2.79 7.26 1.56
N PHE A 46 -3.79 8.03 1.14
CA PHE A 46 -3.63 9.14 0.22
C PHE A 46 -3.76 10.47 0.95
N TYR A 47 -2.87 11.40 0.63
CA TYR A 47 -2.89 12.77 1.11
C TYR A 47 -2.84 13.68 -0.10
N PHE A 48 -3.76 14.62 -0.23
CA PHE A 48 -3.75 15.59 -1.32
C PHE A 48 -3.66 17.01 -0.77
N GLN A 49 -2.94 17.85 -1.48
CA GLN A 49 -2.78 19.27 -1.19
C GLN A 49 -2.89 20.08 -2.47
N GLU A 50 -3.67 21.14 -2.42
CA GLU A 50 -3.79 22.11 -3.50
C GLU A 50 -2.55 23.02 -3.58
N SER A 51 -2.06 23.26 -4.79
CA SER A 51 -0.94 24.17 -5.07
C SER A 51 -1.20 24.94 -6.37
N GLY A 52 -1.89 26.07 -6.27
CA GLY A 52 -2.25 26.91 -7.43
C GLY A 52 -3.23 26.19 -8.37
N GLU A 53 -2.86 26.01 -9.63
CA GLU A 53 -3.63 25.28 -10.65
C GLU A 53 -3.45 23.75 -10.59
N TYR A 54 -2.61 23.27 -9.67
CA TYR A 54 -2.25 21.85 -9.56
C TYR A 54 -2.65 21.27 -8.20
N MET A 55 -2.79 19.95 -8.20
CA MET A 55 -2.94 19.09 -7.04
C MET A 55 -1.65 18.29 -6.84
N GLN A 56 -1.19 18.25 -5.60
CA GLN A 56 -0.09 17.40 -5.17
C GLN A 56 -0.63 16.29 -4.28
N GLY A 57 -0.29 15.05 -4.58
CA GLY A 57 -0.70 13.88 -3.83
C GLY A 57 0.49 13.12 -3.25
N ILE A 58 0.28 12.47 -2.12
CA ILE A 58 1.21 11.51 -1.53
C ILE A 58 0.44 10.23 -1.24
N CYS A 59 0.92 9.09 -1.74
CA CYS A 59 0.43 7.76 -1.37
C CYS A 59 1.49 7.04 -0.57
N ARG A 60 1.09 6.49 0.58
CA ARG A 60 1.93 5.67 1.45
C ARG A 60 1.30 4.31 1.66
N PHE A 61 2.07 3.25 1.45
CA PHE A 61 1.65 1.90 1.79
C PHE A 61 1.82 1.66 3.29
N GLU A 62 0.87 0.95 3.88
CA GLU A 62 1.09 0.39 5.21
C GLU A 62 2.26 -0.62 5.15
N PRO A 63 3.16 -0.66 6.16
CA PRO A 63 4.38 -1.48 6.09
C PRO A 63 4.13 -2.97 5.82
N SER A 64 2.99 -3.52 6.28
CA SER A 64 2.59 -4.90 6.02
C SER A 64 2.29 -5.21 4.55
N TYR A 65 2.02 -4.19 3.75
CA TYR A 65 1.65 -4.30 2.33
C TYR A 65 2.75 -3.82 1.39
N GLY A 66 3.96 -3.55 1.88
CA GLY A 66 5.08 -3.10 1.05
C GLY A 66 5.44 -4.04 -0.12
N PHE A 67 5.07 -5.33 -0.03
CA PHE A 67 5.25 -6.29 -1.13
C PHE A 67 4.35 -6.01 -2.35
N LEU A 68 3.28 -5.21 -2.19
CA LEU A 68 2.40 -4.78 -3.29
C LEU A 68 2.93 -3.55 -4.02
N MET A 69 3.95 -2.88 -3.48
CA MET A 69 4.47 -1.63 -4.01
C MET A 69 4.98 -1.74 -5.47
N PRO A 70 5.67 -2.83 -5.88
CA PRO A 70 6.03 -3.02 -7.29
C PRO A 70 4.82 -3.20 -8.20
N LEU A 71 3.76 -3.86 -7.73
CA LEU A 71 2.51 -4.02 -8.48
C LEU A 71 1.84 -2.67 -8.67
N PHE A 72 1.72 -1.90 -7.59
CA PHE A 72 1.16 -0.56 -7.63
C PHE A 72 1.93 0.35 -8.59
N ASN A 73 3.26 0.39 -8.50
CA ASN A 73 4.09 1.17 -9.42
C ASN A 73 3.82 0.78 -10.89
N SER A 74 3.66 -0.52 -11.16
CA SER A 74 3.36 -1.02 -12.50
C SER A 74 1.96 -0.59 -12.97
N LEU A 75 0.94 -0.73 -12.12
CA LEU A 75 -0.43 -0.34 -12.42
C LEU A 75 -0.57 1.17 -12.64
N VAL A 76 0.07 1.97 -11.79
CA VAL A 76 0.10 3.43 -11.93
C VAL A 76 0.78 3.81 -13.24
N ARG A 77 1.94 3.22 -13.56
CA ARG A 77 2.65 3.46 -14.84
C ARG A 77 1.80 3.10 -16.07
N LEU A 78 1.05 2.00 -16.01
CA LEU A 78 0.13 1.60 -17.09
C LEU A 78 -1.04 2.58 -17.24
N GLY A 79 -1.53 3.14 -16.14
CA GLY A 79 -2.60 4.13 -16.13
C GLY A 79 -2.14 5.58 -16.31
N THR A 80 -0.83 5.84 -16.35
CA THR A 80 -0.29 7.20 -16.39
C THR A 80 -0.65 7.86 -17.70
N LYS A 81 -1.35 9.00 -17.61
CA LYS A 81 -1.68 9.87 -18.73
C LYS A 81 -0.73 11.07 -18.75
N SER A 82 -0.69 11.81 -19.85
CA SER A 82 0.18 13.00 -20.00
C SER A 82 -0.07 14.08 -18.95
N TRP A 83 -1.25 14.10 -18.34
CA TRP A 83 -1.64 15.04 -17.30
C TRP A 83 -1.28 14.58 -15.87
N LEU A 84 -0.83 13.33 -15.67
CA LEU A 84 -0.49 12.79 -14.36
C LEU A 84 1.01 12.53 -14.27
N VAL A 85 1.69 13.24 -13.37
CA VAL A 85 3.09 12.96 -13.05
C VAL A 85 3.15 12.12 -11.78
N VAL A 86 3.82 10.98 -11.85
CA VAL A 86 4.02 10.09 -10.70
C VAL A 86 5.50 9.85 -10.47
N ASN A 87 5.96 10.18 -9.28
CA ASN A 87 7.32 9.94 -8.83
C ASN A 87 7.34 9.01 -7.63
N TYR A 88 8.23 8.02 -7.65
CA TYR A 88 8.43 7.13 -6.51
C TYR A 88 9.70 7.51 -5.77
N SER A 89 9.60 7.76 -4.47
CA SER A 89 10.73 7.98 -3.57
C SER A 89 11.06 6.68 -2.86
N GLN A 90 12.24 6.12 -3.13
CA GLN A 90 12.69 4.89 -2.50
C GLN A 90 13.00 5.07 -1.01
N ASP A 91 13.52 6.23 -0.63
CA ASP A 91 13.90 6.55 0.75
C ASP A 91 12.68 6.62 1.67
N GLU A 92 11.59 7.21 1.18
CA GLU A 92 10.36 7.43 1.95
C GLU A 92 9.29 6.37 1.67
N LYS A 93 9.55 5.43 0.76
CA LYS A 93 8.58 4.41 0.28
C LYS A 93 7.22 5.01 -0.03
N SER A 94 7.24 6.16 -0.70
CA SER A 94 6.07 7.00 -0.95
C SER A 94 5.98 7.32 -2.44
N PHE A 95 4.75 7.39 -2.95
CA PHE A 95 4.48 7.90 -4.30
C PHE A 95 3.99 9.33 -4.22
N TYR A 96 4.52 10.16 -5.10
CA TYR A 96 4.16 11.55 -5.25
C TYR A 96 3.39 11.71 -6.56
N PHE A 97 2.23 12.35 -6.50
CA PHE A 97 1.38 12.65 -7.63
C PHE A 97 1.37 14.15 -7.86
N LEU A 98 1.39 14.56 -9.12
CA LEU A 98 1.15 15.95 -9.52
C LEU A 98 0.24 15.93 -10.75
N PHE A 99 -0.88 16.65 -10.67
CA PHE A 99 -1.88 16.70 -11.74
C PHE A 99 -2.67 18.02 -11.70
N PRO A 100 -3.28 18.47 -12.82
CA PRO A 100 -4.16 19.64 -12.84
C PRO A 100 -5.39 19.46 -11.95
N LYS A 101 -5.90 20.54 -11.35
CA LYS A 101 -7.12 20.49 -10.52
C LYS A 101 -8.35 19.97 -11.26
N ASP A 102 -8.45 20.24 -12.56
CA ASP A 102 -9.57 19.82 -13.39
C ASP A 102 -9.62 18.29 -13.59
N GLU A 103 -8.53 17.59 -13.27
CA GLU A 103 -8.38 16.14 -13.47
C GLU A 103 -8.60 15.33 -12.17
N VAL A 104 -9.04 15.97 -11.08
CA VAL A 104 -9.27 15.31 -9.77
C VAL A 104 -10.17 14.08 -9.92
N ASP A 105 -11.29 14.19 -10.63
CA ASP A 105 -12.24 13.08 -10.83
C ASP A 105 -11.60 11.91 -11.59
N ASN A 106 -10.70 12.20 -12.52
CA ASN A 106 -10.02 11.18 -13.32
C ASN A 106 -8.91 10.49 -12.51
N VAL A 107 -8.22 11.23 -11.64
CA VAL A 107 -7.28 10.65 -10.66
C VAL A 107 -8.02 9.74 -9.68
N ASP A 108 -9.15 10.18 -9.14
CA ASP A 108 -9.92 9.40 -8.18
C ASP A 108 -10.38 8.08 -8.79
N LYS A 109 -10.94 8.11 -10.01
CA LYS A 109 -11.30 6.89 -10.75
C LYS A 109 -10.12 5.96 -10.99
N LEU A 110 -8.96 6.52 -11.35
CA LEU A 110 -7.75 5.74 -11.56
C LEU A 110 -7.30 5.05 -10.26
N LEU A 111 -7.23 5.80 -9.16
CA LEU A 111 -6.78 5.28 -7.87
C LEU A 111 -7.75 4.24 -7.30
N ASN A 112 -9.06 4.46 -7.43
CA ASN A 112 -10.07 3.49 -7.03
C ASN A 112 -9.96 2.20 -7.85
N SER A 113 -9.76 2.29 -9.16
CA SER A 113 -9.53 1.13 -10.03
C SER A 113 -8.28 0.35 -9.61
N ILE A 114 -7.20 1.05 -9.26
CA ILE A 114 -5.95 0.43 -8.79
C ILE A 114 -6.16 -0.24 -7.42
N HIS A 115 -6.91 0.40 -6.53
CA HIS A 115 -7.25 -0.15 -5.23
C HIS A 115 -8.03 -1.46 -5.35
N GLU A 116 -9.05 -1.50 -6.22
CA GLU A 116 -9.80 -2.73 -6.50
C GLU A 116 -8.93 -3.86 -7.04
N LEU A 117 -8.00 -3.55 -7.94
CA LEU A 117 -7.07 -4.54 -8.49
C LEU A 117 -6.14 -5.11 -7.41
N LEU A 118 -5.68 -4.26 -6.49
CA LEU A 118 -4.86 -4.69 -5.37
C LEU A 118 -5.60 -5.56 -4.37
N ASP A 119 -6.87 -5.25 -4.11
CA ASP A 119 -7.70 -6.09 -3.24
C ASP A 119 -7.96 -7.46 -3.88
N LYS A 120 -8.26 -7.50 -5.19
CA LYS A 120 -8.38 -8.75 -5.95
C LYS A 120 -7.10 -9.58 -5.90
N GLU A 121 -5.92 -8.95 -6.02
CA GLU A 121 -4.63 -9.62 -5.89
C GLU A 121 -4.43 -10.22 -4.49
N LEU A 122 -4.84 -9.53 -3.43
CA LEU A 122 -4.78 -10.07 -2.07
C LEU A 122 -5.68 -11.28 -1.89
N GLN A 123 -6.91 -11.21 -2.37
CA GLN A 123 -7.87 -12.32 -2.33
C GLN A 123 -7.35 -13.53 -3.13
N PHE A 124 -6.76 -13.26 -4.30
CA PHE A 124 -6.14 -14.30 -5.13
C PHE A 124 -4.98 -14.98 -4.39
N LYS A 125 -4.05 -14.21 -3.80
CA LYS A 125 -2.93 -14.78 -3.03
C LYS A 125 -3.40 -15.60 -1.83
N SER A 126 -4.45 -15.16 -1.14
CA SER A 126 -5.06 -15.91 -0.04
C SER A 126 -5.57 -17.27 -0.52
N SER A 127 -6.35 -17.28 -1.60
CA SER A 127 -6.90 -18.50 -2.21
C SER A 127 -5.81 -19.45 -2.70
N LEU A 128 -4.77 -18.91 -3.34
CA LEU A 128 -3.62 -19.68 -3.82
C LEU A 128 -2.85 -20.33 -2.66
N ASN A 129 -2.64 -19.59 -1.56
CA ASN A 129 -1.99 -20.14 -0.37
C ASN A 129 -2.78 -21.30 0.25
N GLN A 130 -4.11 -21.19 0.30
CA GLN A 130 -4.96 -22.28 0.75
C GLN A 130 -4.83 -23.51 -0.15
N LEU A 131 -4.84 -23.32 -1.47
CA LEU A 131 -4.69 -24.40 -2.44
C LEU A 131 -3.32 -25.09 -2.32
N ILE A 132 -2.24 -24.32 -2.19
CA ILE A 132 -0.88 -24.85 -1.96
C ILE A 132 -0.82 -25.66 -0.66
N THR A 133 -1.43 -25.14 0.41
CA THR A 133 -1.46 -25.82 1.72
C THR A 133 -2.22 -27.13 1.63
N ASN A 134 -3.39 -27.13 0.98
CA ASN A 134 -4.19 -28.33 0.77
C ASN A 134 -3.45 -29.36 -0.10
N LYS A 135 -2.75 -28.92 -1.15
CA LYS A 135 -1.94 -29.81 -1.99
C LYS A 135 -0.80 -30.44 -1.21
N LYS A 136 -0.07 -29.67 -0.40
CA LYS A 136 1.01 -30.18 0.46
C LYS A 136 0.47 -31.21 1.46
N ARG A 137 -0.67 -30.92 2.08
CA ARG A 137 -1.35 -31.84 3.01
C ARG A 137 -1.77 -33.12 2.30
N PHE A 138 -2.40 -33.01 1.14
CA PHE A 138 -2.80 -34.16 0.33
C PHE A 138 -1.62 -35.05 -0.05
N LEU A 139 -0.50 -34.47 -0.49
CA LEU A 139 0.71 -35.23 -0.82
C LEU A 139 1.31 -35.92 0.41
N ALA A 140 1.30 -35.27 1.57
CA ALA A 140 1.75 -35.88 2.82
C ALA A 140 0.86 -37.06 3.24
N GLU A 141 -0.47 -36.88 3.17
CA GLU A 141 -1.44 -37.95 3.46
C GLU A 141 -1.29 -39.11 2.47
N GLN A 142 -1.11 -38.83 1.17
CA GLN A 142 -0.87 -39.85 0.15
C GLN A 142 0.44 -40.61 0.39
N ALA A 143 1.52 -39.91 0.76
CA ALA A 143 2.80 -40.53 1.10
C ALA A 143 2.66 -41.45 2.32
N LEU A 144 1.96 -41.02 3.37
CA LEU A 144 1.69 -41.84 4.57
C LEU A 144 0.85 -43.08 4.24
N LEU A 145 -0.20 -42.92 3.41
CA LEU A 145 -1.02 -44.04 2.96
C LEU A 145 -0.20 -45.04 2.13
N SER A 146 0.65 -44.56 1.22
CA SER A 146 1.51 -45.42 0.41
C SER A 146 2.54 -46.20 1.24
N ALA A 147 3.11 -45.56 2.26
CA ALA A 147 4.03 -46.19 3.20
C ALA A 147 3.33 -47.23 4.08
N SER A 148 2.10 -46.95 4.53
CA SER A 148 1.33 -47.82 5.42
C SER A 148 0.72 -49.03 4.68
N LEU A 149 0.34 -48.85 3.42
CA LEU A 149 -0.23 -49.91 2.57
C LEU A 149 0.84 -50.80 1.92
N GLY A 150 2.14 -50.52 2.13
CA GLY A 150 3.24 -51.38 1.67
C GLY A 150 3.31 -51.55 0.16
N ILE A 151 2.72 -50.66 -0.63
CA ILE A 151 2.80 -50.71 -2.09
C ILE A 151 4.19 -50.20 -2.49
N LYS A 152 5.18 -51.09 -2.46
CA LYS A 152 6.38 -50.92 -3.28
C LYS A 152 5.88 -50.78 -4.72
N ALA A 153 5.96 -49.56 -5.26
CA ALA A 153 5.84 -49.35 -6.69
C ALA A 153 6.81 -50.32 -7.36
N ARG A 154 6.27 -51.36 -8.01
CA ARG A 154 7.08 -52.26 -8.81
C ARG A 154 7.61 -51.44 -9.98
N SER A 155 8.92 -51.16 -9.92
CA SER A 155 9.73 -50.66 -11.03
C SER A 155 9.65 -51.62 -12.22
#